data_AF-A0A1H4W285-F1
#
_entry.id   AF-A0A1H4W285-F1
#
_cell.length_a   1.000
_cell.length_b   1.000
_cell.length_c   1.000
_cell.angle_alpha   90.00
_cell.angle_beta   90.00
_cell.angle_gamma   90.00
#
_symmetry.space_group_name_H-M   'P 1'
#
loop_
_entity.id
_entity.type
_entity.pdbx_description
1 polymer ?
#
loop_
_entity_poly.entity_id
_entity_poly.type
_entity_poly.pdbx_seq_one_letter_code
_entity_poly.pdbx_strand_id
1 'polypeptide(L)'
;MSISLGRTRSSFALATAVVAGVLALTGCSGEEKTASAVPAASPTRHAASPPAADRAGHVERETVSRAPEPVDDGEVLLSVEPRKGNAELPLTREIGVGNLDIQVDCQGRGTLEVDLKPVEFSFSLECVDGKVRSTSNEIRLKSARGEGSVQITAPSTVTWALTVQQ
;
A
#
# COMPACT_ATOMS: atom_id res chain seq x y z
N MET A 1 26.22 15.48 -43.49
CA MET A 1 25.47 14.41 -44.16
C MET A 1 24.15 14.29 -43.41
N SER A 2 23.10 14.93 -43.94
CA SER A 2 21.77 14.97 -43.33
C SER A 2 20.94 13.82 -43.85
N ILE A 3 20.24 13.08 -42.99
CA ILE A 3 19.11 12.23 -43.41
C ILE A 3 17.92 12.50 -42.49
N SER A 4 16.79 12.62 -43.17
CA SER A 4 15.49 13.17 -42.81
C SER A 4 14.63 12.27 -41.93
N LEU A 5 13.65 12.93 -41.30
CA LEU A 5 12.44 12.45 -40.63
C LEU A 5 11.75 11.24 -41.30
N GLY A 6 11.19 10.37 -40.45
CA GLY A 6 10.09 9.47 -40.78
C GLY A 6 9.06 9.44 -39.65
N ARG A 7 8.01 10.26 -39.77
CA ARG A 7 6.83 10.30 -38.90
C ARG A 7 5.77 9.38 -39.51
N THR A 8 5.44 8.27 -38.87
CA THR A 8 4.29 7.45 -39.30
C THR A 8 3.26 7.41 -38.18
N ARG A 9 2.17 8.15 -38.39
CA ARG A 9 0.89 7.98 -37.70
C ARG A 9 0.21 6.74 -38.27
N SER A 10 -0.42 5.91 -37.44
CA SER A 10 -1.57 5.12 -37.90
C SER A 10 -2.57 4.93 -36.77
N SER A 11 -3.80 5.37 -37.03
CA SER A 11 -4.98 5.28 -36.18
C SER A 11 -5.92 4.24 -36.77
N PHE A 12 -6.43 3.30 -35.98
CA PHE A 12 -7.64 2.51 -36.24
C PHE A 12 -8.22 2.12 -34.85
N ALA A 13 -9.27 2.78 -34.36
CA ALA A 13 -10.71 2.61 -34.65
C ALA A 13 -11.41 1.55 -33.76
N LEU A 14 -12.20 2.07 -32.81
CA LEU A 14 -13.52 1.64 -32.29
C LEU A 14 -13.87 0.14 -32.11
N ALA A 15 -14.28 -0.22 -30.89
CA ALA A 15 -15.52 -0.97 -30.66
C ALA A 15 -16.00 -0.84 -29.21
N THR A 16 -17.09 -0.09 -29.02
CA THR A 16 -17.96 -0.07 -27.85
C THR A 16 -18.77 -1.37 -27.75
N ALA A 17 -18.90 -1.94 -26.54
CA ALA A 17 -20.00 -2.84 -26.20
C ALA A 17 -20.46 -2.58 -24.75
N VAL A 18 -21.65 -2.01 -24.64
CA VAL A 18 -22.42 -1.83 -23.40
C VAL A 18 -23.18 -3.12 -23.12
N VAL A 19 -23.08 -3.66 -21.91
CA VAL A 19 -24.05 -4.66 -21.42
C VAL A 19 -24.58 -4.18 -20.07
N ALA A 20 -25.83 -3.74 -20.09
CA ALA A 20 -26.64 -3.48 -18.90
C ALA A 20 -27.25 -4.81 -18.43
N GLY A 21 -27.08 -5.14 -17.15
CA GLY A 21 -27.73 -6.27 -16.49
C GLY A 21 -28.37 -5.81 -15.19
N VAL A 22 -29.64 -5.44 -15.24
CA VAL A 22 -30.49 -5.22 -14.06
C VAL A 22 -31.10 -6.57 -13.68
N LEU A 23 -30.88 -7.02 -12.45
CA LEU A 23 -31.66 -8.08 -11.81
C LEU A 23 -32.19 -7.56 -10.48
N ALA A 24 -33.51 -7.56 -10.37
CA ALA A 24 -34.28 -7.28 -9.17
C ALA A 24 -34.93 -8.58 -8.64
N LEU A 25 -35.47 -8.48 -7.41
CA LEU A 25 -36.38 -9.40 -6.70
C LEU A 25 -35.64 -10.46 -5.85
N THR A 26 -35.97 -10.82 -4.60
CA THR A 26 -37.12 -10.62 -3.68
C THR A 26 -36.83 -11.32 -2.34
N GLY A 27 -37.38 -10.83 -1.21
CA GLY A 27 -37.80 -11.60 0.00
C GLY A 27 -36.68 -12.10 0.95
N CYS A 28 -36.83 -12.21 2.27
CA CYS A 28 -38.00 -12.21 3.17
C CYS A 28 -37.64 -11.60 4.54
N SER A 29 -38.60 -10.87 5.12
CA SER A 29 -38.66 -10.59 6.56
C SER A 29 -38.83 -11.87 7.37
N GLY A 30 -38.10 -11.99 8.47
CA GLY A 30 -38.38 -12.91 9.55
C GLY A 30 -38.33 -12.13 10.87
N GLU A 31 -39.50 -11.82 11.42
CA GLU A 31 -39.67 -11.23 12.74
C GLU A 31 -40.19 -12.35 13.65
N GLU A 32 -39.40 -12.76 14.64
CA GLU A 32 -39.83 -13.65 15.71
C GLU A 32 -39.69 -12.93 17.04
N LYS A 33 -40.80 -12.34 17.47
CA LYS A 33 -41.05 -11.86 18.82
C LYS A 33 -41.44 -13.06 19.68
N THR A 34 -40.67 -13.38 20.71
CA THR A 34 -41.24 -13.86 21.98
C THR A 34 -40.42 -13.32 23.14
N ALA A 35 -41.11 -12.53 23.93
CA ALA A 35 -40.64 -11.95 25.17
C ALA A 35 -40.33 -13.04 26.20
N SER A 36 -39.29 -12.82 27.00
CA SER A 36 -39.28 -13.28 28.38
C SER A 36 -38.77 -12.15 29.26
N ALA A 37 -39.55 -11.89 30.30
CA ALA A 37 -39.48 -10.73 31.16
C ALA A 37 -38.26 -10.75 32.09
N VAL A 38 -37.93 -9.53 32.52
CA VAL A 38 -36.87 -9.05 33.40
C VAL A 38 -36.86 -9.74 34.78
N PRO A 39 -35.71 -9.80 35.46
CA PRO A 39 -35.63 -9.02 36.70
C PRO A 39 -34.38 -8.13 36.77
N ALA A 40 -34.58 -6.97 37.40
CA ALA A 40 -33.59 -5.94 37.65
C ALA A 40 -32.56 -6.36 38.70
N ALA A 41 -31.29 -6.07 38.45
CA ALA A 41 -30.30 -5.76 39.48
C ALA A 41 -29.09 -5.07 38.83
N SER A 42 -28.89 -3.79 39.10
CA SER A 42 -27.60 -3.12 38.88
C SER A 42 -26.64 -3.48 40.02
N PRO A 43 -25.36 -3.73 39.70
CA PRO A 43 -24.30 -3.14 40.50
C PRO A 43 -23.27 -2.42 39.63
N THR A 44 -22.99 -1.18 40.02
CA THR A 44 -21.91 -0.35 39.50
C THR A 44 -20.54 -0.87 40.00
N ARG A 45 -19.52 -0.72 39.15
CA ARG A 45 -18.06 -0.75 39.40
C ARG A 45 -17.39 -2.14 39.39
N HIS A 46 -16.54 -2.40 38.40
CA HIS A 46 -15.13 -1.98 38.40
C HIS A 46 -14.51 -2.28 37.03
N ALA A 47 -13.66 -1.36 36.60
CA ALA A 47 -12.80 -1.48 35.44
C ALA A 47 -11.88 -2.71 35.54
N ALA A 48 -11.75 -3.43 34.44
CA ALA A 48 -10.54 -4.15 34.09
C ALA A 48 -10.44 -4.10 32.57
N SER A 49 -9.84 -3.02 32.06
CA SER A 49 -9.28 -3.03 30.72
C SER A 49 -8.34 -4.24 30.62
N PRO A 50 -8.40 -5.05 29.56
CA PRO A 50 -7.37 -6.07 29.34
C PRO A 50 -6.01 -5.36 29.30
N PRO A 51 -4.96 -5.90 29.95
CA PRO A 51 -3.64 -5.29 29.88
C PRO A 51 -3.25 -5.22 28.42
N ALA A 52 -2.87 -4.00 27.99
CA ALA A 52 -2.30 -3.75 26.69
C ALA A 52 -1.14 -4.73 26.51
N ALA A 53 -1.36 -5.71 25.63
CA ALA A 53 -0.28 -6.50 25.10
C ALA A 53 0.63 -5.53 24.37
N ASP A 54 1.75 -5.25 25.02
CA ASP A 54 2.97 -4.63 24.53
C ASP A 54 3.23 -5.08 23.09
N ARG A 55 2.71 -4.29 22.14
CA ARG A 55 2.93 -4.45 20.70
C ARG A 55 3.66 -3.21 20.27
N ALA A 56 4.84 -3.42 19.68
CA ALA A 56 5.69 -2.41 19.07
C ALA A 56 4.86 -1.24 18.52
N GLY A 57 5.19 -0.03 19.01
CA GLY A 57 4.36 1.15 18.86
C GLY A 57 3.97 1.43 17.41
N HIS A 58 2.68 1.27 17.11
CA HIS A 58 2.08 1.91 15.96
C HIS A 58 2.06 3.41 16.26
N VAL A 59 3.09 4.13 15.82
CA VAL A 59 3.06 5.60 15.85
C VAL A 59 2.01 6.02 14.82
N GLU A 60 0.81 6.40 15.27
CA GLU A 60 -0.18 7.04 14.39
C GLU A 60 0.42 8.37 13.92
N ARG A 61 0.88 8.39 12.67
CA ARG A 61 1.31 9.61 12.00
C ARG A 61 0.13 10.20 11.26
N GLU A 62 -0.11 11.49 11.48
CA GLU A 62 -1.16 12.23 10.78
C GLU A 62 -0.78 12.55 9.33
N THR A 63 0.51 12.61 9.00
CA THR A 63 1.00 12.91 7.65
C THR A 63 2.26 12.14 7.29
N VAL A 64 2.51 11.95 5.99
CA VAL A 64 3.76 11.38 5.48
C VAL A 64 4.81 12.50 5.41
N SER A 65 5.61 12.62 6.47
CA SER A 65 6.56 13.73 6.62
C SER A 65 8.02 13.37 6.40
N ARG A 66 8.35 12.08 6.40
CA ARG A 66 9.70 11.53 6.22
C ARG A 66 9.65 10.11 5.70
N ALA A 67 10.77 9.60 5.21
CA ALA A 67 10.92 8.17 4.90
C ALA A 67 10.73 7.29 6.15
N PRO A 68 10.17 6.07 6.01
CA PRO A 68 10.14 5.08 7.08
C PRO A 68 11.54 4.77 7.62
N GLU A 69 11.65 4.54 8.93
CA GLU A 69 12.92 4.24 9.56
C GLU A 69 13.37 2.81 9.25
N PRO A 70 14.67 2.57 8.97
CA PRO A 70 15.20 1.23 8.80
C PRO A 70 14.92 0.32 10.00
N VAL A 71 14.59 -0.94 9.75
CA VAL A 71 14.38 -1.96 10.79
C VAL A 71 15.69 -2.72 11.04
N ASP A 72 15.98 -3.04 12.30
CA ASP A 72 17.13 -3.86 12.73
C ASP A 72 18.49 -3.41 12.17
N ASP A 73 18.67 -2.10 11.97
CA ASP A 73 19.88 -1.48 11.41
C ASP A 73 20.30 -2.04 10.03
N GLY A 74 19.32 -2.49 9.23
CA GLY A 74 19.53 -2.95 7.86
C GLY A 74 20.22 -1.90 6.98
N GLU A 75 21.05 -2.35 6.04
CA GLU A 75 21.71 -1.48 5.08
C GLU A 75 20.70 -0.84 4.15
N VAL A 76 20.58 0.48 4.20
CA VAL A 76 19.67 1.23 3.34
C VAL A 76 20.18 1.20 1.89
N LEU A 77 19.37 0.63 1.00
CA LEU A 77 19.60 0.61 -0.44
C LEU A 77 18.93 1.81 -1.13
N LEU A 78 17.83 2.30 -0.57
CA LEU A 78 17.08 3.45 -1.06
C LEU A 78 16.27 4.07 0.09
N SER A 79 16.30 5.39 0.24
CA SER A 79 15.41 6.12 1.15
C SER A 79 14.90 7.37 0.45
N VAL A 80 13.59 7.58 0.48
CA VAL A 80 12.91 8.58 -0.33
C VAL A 80 12.01 9.41 0.56
N GLU A 81 12.35 10.70 0.65
CA GLU A 81 11.49 11.71 1.27
C GLU A 81 10.13 11.82 0.57
N PRO A 82 9.10 12.40 1.22
CA PRO A 82 7.75 12.46 0.67
C PRO A 82 7.67 13.00 -0.77
N ARG A 83 7.06 12.24 -1.67
CA ARG A 83 6.78 12.59 -3.08
C ARG A 83 5.32 12.33 -3.43
N LYS A 84 4.90 12.79 -4.61
CA LYS A 84 3.55 12.55 -5.15
C LYS A 84 3.61 11.94 -6.54
N GLY A 85 2.61 11.14 -6.88
CA GLY A 85 2.47 10.54 -8.21
C GLY A 85 3.51 9.46 -8.49
N ASN A 86 3.77 9.20 -9.77
CA ASN A 86 4.66 8.12 -10.21
C ASN A 86 6.14 8.46 -10.01
N ALA A 87 6.98 7.43 -9.85
CA ALA A 87 8.43 7.56 -9.86
C ALA A 87 9.12 6.27 -10.30
N GLU A 88 10.33 6.38 -10.82
CA GLU A 88 11.26 5.26 -10.97
C GLU A 88 12.56 5.64 -10.26
N LEU A 89 13.03 4.77 -9.38
CA LEU A 89 14.05 5.06 -8.39
C LEU A 89 15.12 3.97 -8.41
N PRO A 90 16.31 4.23 -8.98
CA PRO A 90 17.39 3.28 -8.91
C PRO A 90 17.82 3.07 -7.45
N LEU A 91 18.15 1.83 -7.10
CA LEU A 91 18.81 1.53 -5.83
C LEU A 91 20.24 2.05 -5.89
N THR A 92 20.76 2.48 -4.74
CA THR A 92 22.11 3.03 -4.64
C THR A 92 23.21 1.96 -4.68
N ARG A 93 22.82 0.69 -4.49
CA ARG A 93 23.69 -0.49 -4.51
C ARG A 93 22.96 -1.69 -5.13
N GLU A 94 23.73 -2.75 -5.40
CA GLU A 94 23.21 -4.04 -5.85
C GLU A 94 22.41 -4.74 -4.74
N ILE A 95 21.52 -5.65 -5.13
CA ILE A 95 20.67 -6.41 -4.22
C ILE A 95 21.35 -7.74 -3.86
N GLY A 96 21.77 -7.89 -2.61
CA GLY A 96 22.47 -9.09 -2.14
C GLY A 96 21.59 -10.33 -1.95
N VAL A 97 22.22 -11.41 -1.46
CA VAL A 97 21.51 -12.56 -0.87
C VAL A 97 21.04 -12.18 0.53
N GLY A 98 19.85 -12.61 0.95
CA GLY A 98 19.34 -12.34 2.30
C GLY A 98 17.92 -11.78 2.29
N ASN A 99 17.57 -11.07 3.36
CA ASN A 99 16.27 -10.43 3.48
C ASN A 99 16.32 -9.05 2.83
N LEU A 100 15.33 -8.76 1.99
CA LEU A 100 15.14 -7.45 1.39
C LEU A 100 13.80 -6.94 1.91
N ASP A 101 13.82 -5.84 2.65
CA ASP A 101 12.64 -5.23 3.24
C ASP A 101 12.30 -3.93 2.51
N ILE A 102 11.01 -3.73 2.28
CA ILE A 102 10.46 -2.49 1.71
C ILE A 102 9.35 -1.96 2.58
N GLN A 103 9.56 -0.74 3.07
CA GLN A 103 8.61 0.00 3.89
C GLN A 103 8.05 1.16 3.10
N VAL A 104 6.74 1.35 3.16
CA VAL A 104 6.04 2.43 2.47
C VAL A 104 5.02 3.06 3.40
N ASP A 105 5.08 4.38 3.49
CA ASP A 105 4.05 5.23 4.08
C ASP A 105 3.34 5.97 2.93
N CYS A 106 2.00 5.96 2.91
CA CYS A 106 1.22 6.73 1.96
C CYS A 106 0.01 7.42 2.58
N GLN A 107 -0.41 8.53 1.96
CA GLN A 107 -1.59 9.30 2.36
C GLN A 107 -2.22 9.97 1.14
N GLY A 108 -3.54 10.14 1.19
CA GLY A 108 -4.35 10.70 0.12
C GLY A 108 -5.04 9.60 -0.65
N ARG A 109 -6.24 9.88 -1.15
CA ARG A 109 -7.06 8.89 -1.84
C ARG A 109 -6.38 8.36 -3.10
N GLY A 110 -6.24 7.04 -3.17
CA GLY A 110 -5.76 6.32 -4.35
C GLY A 110 -5.11 4.99 -3.99
N THR A 111 -4.72 4.24 -5.02
CA THR A 111 -3.90 3.05 -4.85
C THR A 111 -2.46 3.40 -5.23
N LEU A 112 -1.52 3.03 -4.37
CA LEU A 112 -0.11 3.05 -4.66
C LEU A 112 0.34 1.65 -5.01
N GLU A 113 0.96 1.48 -6.18
CA GLU A 113 1.58 0.23 -6.62
C GLU A 113 3.11 0.37 -6.54
N VAL A 114 3.75 -0.69 -6.08
CA VAL A 114 5.20 -0.78 -5.93
C VAL A 114 5.69 -2.00 -6.69
N ASP A 115 6.64 -1.80 -7.58
CA ASP A 115 7.32 -2.85 -8.33
C ASP A 115 8.82 -2.78 -8.08
N LEU A 116 9.42 -3.88 -7.64
CA LEU A 116 10.86 -3.98 -7.40
C LEU A 116 11.52 -4.86 -8.48
N LYS A 117 12.33 -4.23 -9.32
CA LYS A 117 13.10 -4.90 -10.38
C LYS A 117 14.54 -5.12 -9.94
N PRO A 118 15.18 -6.25 -10.30
CA PRO A 118 14.67 -7.38 -11.10
C PRO A 118 14.13 -8.53 -10.22
N VAL A 119 13.67 -8.24 -9.00
CA VAL A 119 13.26 -9.27 -8.01
C VAL A 119 11.89 -9.89 -8.35
N GLU A 120 11.15 -9.35 -9.33
CA GLU A 120 9.78 -9.76 -9.69
C GLU A 120 8.82 -9.72 -8.51
N PHE A 121 9.05 -8.76 -7.60
CA PHE A 121 8.19 -8.51 -6.46
C PHE A 121 7.39 -7.25 -6.69
N SER A 122 6.09 -7.32 -6.42
CA SER A 122 5.21 -6.17 -6.43
C SER A 122 4.08 -6.31 -5.42
N PHE A 123 3.58 -5.17 -4.95
CA PHE A 123 2.42 -5.09 -4.08
C PHE A 123 1.70 -3.76 -4.26
N SER A 124 0.46 -3.69 -3.79
CA SER A 124 -0.33 -2.46 -3.77
C SER A 124 -0.74 -2.10 -2.34
N LEU A 125 -0.93 -0.81 -2.11
CA LEU A 125 -1.42 -0.25 -0.86
C LEU A 125 -2.54 0.75 -1.15
N GLU A 126 -3.70 0.53 -0.54
CA GLU A 126 -4.79 1.50 -0.55
C GLU A 126 -4.46 2.66 0.41
N CYS A 127 -4.41 3.87 -0.14
CA CYS A 127 -4.13 5.11 0.55
C CYS A 127 -5.45 5.89 0.73
N VAL A 128 -5.62 6.51 1.90
CA VAL A 128 -6.86 7.23 2.27
C VAL A 128 -6.56 8.67 2.66
N ASP A 129 -7.56 9.53 2.54
CA ASP A 129 -7.45 10.93 2.94
C ASP A 129 -7.32 11.06 4.47
N GLY A 130 -6.51 12.01 4.93
CA GLY A 130 -6.43 12.38 6.35
C GLY A 130 -5.75 11.36 7.28
N LYS A 131 -5.25 10.23 6.76
CA LYS A 131 -4.55 9.22 7.56
C LYS A 131 -3.41 8.58 6.79
N VAL A 132 -2.27 8.38 7.46
CA VAL A 132 -1.16 7.60 6.90
C VAL A 132 -1.49 6.12 6.94
N ARG A 133 -1.26 5.44 5.83
CA ARG A 133 -1.29 3.99 5.67
C ARG A 133 0.15 3.53 5.50
N SER A 134 0.53 2.52 6.27
CA SER A 134 1.89 1.99 6.29
C SER A 134 1.87 0.50 5.98
N THR A 135 2.90 0.03 5.29
CA THR A 135 3.17 -1.39 5.13
C THR A 135 4.67 -1.66 5.10
N SER A 136 5.07 -2.84 5.56
CA SER A 136 6.43 -3.38 5.47
C SER A 136 6.31 -4.79 4.91
N ASN A 137 7.07 -5.08 3.87
CA ASN A 137 7.13 -6.41 3.26
C ASN A 137 8.58 -6.86 3.18
N GLU A 138 8.86 -8.03 3.73
CA GLU A 138 10.17 -8.68 3.66
C GLU A 138 10.14 -9.83 2.64
N ILE A 139 11.21 -9.94 1.84
CA ILE A 139 11.41 -11.02 0.88
C ILE A 139 12.78 -11.64 1.12
N ARG A 140 12.84 -12.97 1.21
CA ARG A 140 14.12 -13.68 1.32
C ARG A 140 14.66 -14.11 -0.05
N LEU A 141 15.76 -13.50 -0.48
CA LEU A 141 16.46 -13.79 -1.72
C LEU A 141 17.52 -14.89 -1.54
N LYS A 142 17.40 -15.95 -2.34
CA LYS A 142 18.35 -17.08 -2.35
C LYS A 142 19.59 -16.83 -3.22
N SER A 143 19.54 -15.82 -4.08
CA SER A 143 20.63 -15.41 -4.96
C SER A 143 20.59 -13.91 -5.13
N ALA A 144 21.76 -13.28 -5.25
CA ALA A 144 21.86 -11.85 -5.48
C ALA A 144 21.19 -11.46 -6.80
N ARG A 145 20.76 -10.20 -6.88
CA ARG A 145 20.36 -9.51 -8.10
C ARG A 145 21.31 -8.32 -8.22
N GLY A 146 21.77 -7.98 -9.43
CA GLY A 146 22.69 -6.84 -9.59
C GLY A 146 22.02 -5.50 -9.27
N GLU A 147 22.24 -4.52 -10.13
CA GLU A 147 21.52 -3.25 -10.04
C GLU A 147 20.00 -3.46 -10.09
N GLY A 148 19.26 -2.63 -9.36
CA GLY A 148 17.81 -2.70 -9.27
C GLY A 148 17.17 -1.32 -9.17
N SER A 149 15.84 -1.31 -9.28
CA SER A 149 15.03 -0.09 -9.14
C SER A 149 13.67 -0.40 -8.53
N VAL A 150 13.12 0.60 -7.86
CA VAL A 150 11.72 0.64 -7.44
C VAL A 150 10.94 1.50 -8.42
N GLN A 151 9.89 0.95 -9.00
CA GLN A 151 8.90 1.68 -9.77
C GLN A 151 7.64 1.88 -8.92
N ILE A 152 7.18 3.12 -8.88
CA ILE A 152 5.98 3.56 -8.16
C ILE A 152 4.97 4.05 -9.17
N THR A 153 3.76 3.49 -9.11
CA THR A 153 2.58 4.01 -9.81
C THR A 153 1.58 4.48 -8.77
N ALA A 154 1.24 5.76 -8.79
CA ALA A 154 0.27 6.34 -7.86
C ALA A 154 -0.42 7.57 -8.49
N PRO A 155 -1.68 7.83 -8.15
CA PRO A 155 -2.32 9.10 -8.46
C PRO A 155 -1.53 10.30 -7.90
N SER A 156 -1.61 11.45 -8.56
CA SER A 156 -0.95 12.69 -8.09
C SER A 156 -1.54 13.23 -6.76
N THR A 157 -2.69 12.71 -6.33
CA THR A 157 -3.32 12.98 -5.03
C THR A 157 -2.66 12.23 -3.88
N VAL A 158 -1.93 11.14 -4.17
CA VAL A 158 -1.25 10.31 -3.17
C VAL A 158 0.14 10.90 -2.90
N THR A 159 0.42 11.18 -1.63
CA THR A 159 1.76 11.45 -1.11
C THR A 159 2.32 10.17 -0.51
N TRP A 160 3.58 9.85 -0.80
CA TRP A 160 4.22 8.64 -0.33
C TRP A 160 5.69 8.87 -0.02
N ALA A 161 6.23 8.06 0.88
CA ALA A 161 7.64 7.96 1.22
C ALA A 161 8.00 6.48 1.36
N LEU A 162 9.25 6.10 1.06
CA LEU A 162 9.66 4.70 1.10
C LEU A 162 11.10 4.53 1.54
N THR A 163 11.37 3.36 2.12
CA THR A 163 12.71 2.87 2.43
C THR A 163 12.83 1.44 1.94
N VAL A 164 13.94 1.12 1.29
CA VAL A 164 14.35 -0.24 0.92
C VAL A 164 15.67 -0.54 1.61
N GLN A 165 15.76 -1.70 2.25
CA GLN A 165 16.93 -2.10 3.03
C GLN A 165 17.23 -3.59 2.94
N GLN A 166 18.44 -3.97 3.32
CA GLN A 166 18.91 -5.35 3.37
C GLN A 166 19.87 -5.62 4.52
#